data_AF-A0A7X6TXP1-F1
#
_entry.id   AF-A0A7X6TXP1-F1
#
_cell.length_a   1.000
_cell.length_b   1.000
_cell.length_c   1.000
_cell.angle_alpha   90.00
_cell.angle_beta   90.00
_cell.angle_gamma   90.00
#
_symmetry.space_group_name_H-M   'P 1'
#
loop_
_entity.id
_entity.type
_entity.pdbx_description
1 polymer ?
#
loop_
_entity_poly.entity_id
_entity_poly.type
_entity_poly.pdbx_seq_one_letter_code
_entity_poly.pdbx_strand_id
1 'polypeptide(L)'
;MNDDIKQKKVNKQNGLLDPAYLFNTGDNYQAYRYLGAHREEKGWVFRVWAPRAAHIELTGEFNGWGSQAMVKNETTGIWEGRIDHDVEGALYKYRIFHHDGNQVLKADPFAFASEVRPGTASRVVELKDFKWQDSKWLRRRRAINPYKNPMSIYEVHFGSWMRHPDGRFYTYTELKDRLIPYVKDMGYTHIEIMPIMEHPNDESWGYQVTGYFSPTSRFGTADMFREFVDAAHQAGIGIILDWVPSHYVTDEQGLRYFDGTATYEHMDYNKAFNEGWGTMHFDFSKHEVQSFLISNAYYYINEFHVDGLRLDAVSSMIYLDYAGKEYIPNEEGGNTDLEALAFLKKINTVIRDAFPGVLMIAEESTAYEKMTD
;
A
#
# COMPACT_ATOMS: atom_id res chain seq x y z
N MET A 1 -17.58 -16.04 -7.49
CA MET A 1 -18.97 -16.25 -7.04
C MET A 1 -19.19 -17.50 -6.17
N ASN A 2 -18.17 -18.32 -5.86
CA ASN A 2 -18.30 -19.46 -4.94
C ASN A 2 -17.37 -19.40 -3.70
N ASP A 3 -16.61 -18.32 -3.54
CA ASP A 3 -15.71 -18.13 -2.37
C ASP A 3 -16.35 -17.28 -1.26
N ASP A 4 -17.21 -16.30 -1.60
CA ASP A 4 -17.94 -15.50 -0.59
C ASP A 4 -18.95 -16.31 0.24
N ILE A 5 -19.57 -17.33 -0.38
CA ILE A 5 -20.51 -18.21 0.31
C ILE A 5 -19.76 -19.20 1.22
N LYS A 6 -18.50 -19.54 0.88
CA LYS A 6 -17.62 -20.30 1.79
C LYS A 6 -17.22 -19.44 2.98
N GLN A 7 -16.88 -18.17 2.80
CA GLN A 7 -16.47 -17.31 3.91
C GLN A 7 -17.62 -17.01 4.89
N LYS A 8 -18.85 -16.79 4.40
CA LYS A 8 -20.02 -16.58 5.28
C LYS A 8 -20.42 -17.82 6.10
N LYS A 9 -20.10 -19.04 5.65
CA LYS A 9 -20.31 -20.28 6.42
C LYS A 9 -19.10 -20.72 7.26
N VAL A 10 -17.91 -20.19 6.98
CA VAL A 10 -16.68 -20.47 7.76
C VAL A 10 -16.66 -19.71 9.10
N ASN A 11 -17.48 -18.68 9.27
CA ASN A 11 -17.52 -17.85 10.49
C ASN A 11 -18.05 -18.51 11.77
N LYS A 12 -18.46 -19.78 11.76
CA LYS A 12 -19.14 -20.38 12.94
C LYS A 12 -18.50 -21.61 13.58
N GLN A 13 -17.42 -22.20 13.03
CA GLN A 13 -16.95 -23.50 13.57
C GLN A 13 -15.45 -23.81 13.61
N ASN A 14 -14.53 -22.94 13.19
CA ASN A 14 -13.09 -23.17 13.41
C ASN A 14 -12.43 -21.90 14.00
N GLY A 15 -11.67 -22.05 15.08
CA GLY A 15 -10.96 -20.96 15.77
C GLY A 15 -9.92 -20.27 14.87
N LEU A 16 -10.39 -19.31 14.08
CA LEU A 16 -9.53 -18.35 13.39
C LEU A 16 -9.14 -17.27 14.41
N LEU A 17 -7.84 -17.06 14.56
CA LEU A 17 -7.25 -16.05 15.44
C LEU A 17 -7.79 -14.65 15.08
N ASP A 18 -7.99 -13.82 16.10
CA ASP A 18 -8.46 -12.43 15.99
C ASP A 18 -7.64 -11.65 14.93
N PRO A 19 -8.27 -10.97 13.94
CA PRO A 19 -7.56 -10.17 12.93
C PRO A 19 -6.59 -9.14 13.52
N ALA A 20 -6.90 -8.59 14.70
CA ALA A 20 -6.02 -7.69 15.42
C ALA A 20 -4.78 -8.43 15.97
N TYR A 21 -4.97 -9.61 16.55
CA TYR A 21 -3.87 -10.45 17.01
C TYR A 21 -2.93 -10.84 15.87
N LEU A 22 -3.47 -11.31 14.74
CA LEU A 22 -2.66 -11.64 13.57
C LEU A 22 -1.90 -10.43 13.02
N PHE A 23 -2.48 -9.22 13.13
CA PHE A 23 -1.79 -8.00 12.75
C PHE A 23 -0.58 -7.74 13.64
N ASN A 24 -0.73 -7.86 14.97
CA ASN A 24 0.36 -7.73 15.95
C ASN A 24 1.43 -8.83 15.87
N THR A 25 1.10 -10.03 15.37
CA THR A 25 2.10 -11.10 15.16
C THR A 25 2.77 -11.07 13.79
N GLY A 26 2.32 -10.20 12.88
CA GLY A 26 2.94 -10.06 11.56
C GLY A 26 2.37 -11.02 10.51
N ASP A 27 1.24 -11.67 10.82
CA ASP A 27 0.66 -12.76 10.02
C ASP A 27 -0.69 -12.39 9.39
N ASN A 28 -1.15 -11.14 9.57
CA ASN A 28 -2.32 -10.63 8.87
C ASN A 28 -1.91 -10.00 7.52
N TYR A 29 -1.98 -10.78 6.46
CA TYR A 29 -1.68 -10.35 5.08
C TYR A 29 -2.85 -9.67 4.38
N GLN A 30 -3.98 -9.50 5.06
CA GLN A 30 -5.15 -8.79 4.57
C GLN A 30 -5.68 -7.81 5.62
N ALA A 31 -4.76 -7.17 6.36
CA ALA A 31 -5.10 -6.27 7.47
C ALA A 31 -6.00 -5.12 7.03
N TYR A 32 -5.94 -4.73 5.75
CA TYR A 32 -6.82 -3.74 5.13
C TYR A 32 -8.30 -4.12 5.18
N ARG A 33 -8.66 -5.41 5.33
CA ARG A 33 -10.06 -5.83 5.51
C ARG A 33 -10.59 -5.59 6.93
N TYR A 34 -9.73 -5.14 7.84
CA TYR A 34 -10.08 -4.89 9.24
C TYR A 34 -9.75 -3.44 9.67
N LEU A 35 -8.52 -3.00 9.41
CA LEU A 35 -8.05 -1.62 9.64
C LEU A 35 -8.54 -0.68 8.55
N GLY A 36 -8.65 0.61 8.87
CA GLY A 36 -9.22 1.64 8.00
C GLY A 36 -10.70 1.92 8.28
N ALA A 37 -11.39 2.52 7.30
CA ALA A 37 -12.83 2.78 7.35
C ALA A 37 -13.62 1.68 6.65
N HIS A 38 -14.57 1.06 7.37
CA HIS A 38 -15.38 -0.05 6.87
C HIS A 38 -16.87 0.14 7.13
N ARG A 39 -17.68 -0.30 6.19
CA ARG A 39 -19.14 -0.29 6.31
C ARG A 39 -19.61 -1.29 7.37
N GLU A 40 -20.51 -0.86 8.24
CA GLU A 40 -21.29 -1.70 9.15
C GLU A 40 -22.80 -1.55 8.85
N GLU A 41 -23.66 -2.42 9.40
CA GLU A 41 -25.11 -2.41 9.11
C GLU A 41 -25.78 -1.04 9.34
N LYS A 42 -25.31 -0.29 10.34
CA LYS A 42 -25.91 0.99 10.77
C LYS A 42 -25.02 2.20 10.46
N GLY A 43 -23.92 2.04 9.73
CA GLY A 43 -23.00 3.14 9.46
C GLY A 43 -21.60 2.66 9.19
N TRP A 44 -20.62 3.21 9.89
CA TRP A 44 -19.20 3.03 9.59
C TRP A 44 -18.37 2.82 10.84
N VAL A 45 -17.36 1.96 10.74
CA VAL A 45 -16.34 1.76 11.77
C VAL A 45 -14.98 2.18 11.23
N PHE A 46 -14.19 2.82 12.09
CA PHE A 46 -12.88 3.35 11.79
C PHE A 46 -11.89 2.72 12.75
N ARG A 47 -10.81 2.12 12.22
CA ARG A 47 -9.79 1.44 13.00
C ARG A 47 -8.39 1.87 12.60
N VAL A 48 -7.59 2.27 13.58
CA VAL A 48 -6.20 2.70 13.36
C VAL A 48 -5.27 2.15 14.43
N TRP A 49 -4.10 1.66 14.02
CA TRP A 49 -3.06 1.21 14.93
C TRP A 49 -2.18 2.39 15.37
N ALA A 50 -2.15 2.64 16.68
CA ALA A 50 -1.40 3.74 17.30
C ALA A 50 -1.19 3.42 18.79
N PRO A 51 -0.37 2.41 19.11
CA PRO A 51 -0.29 1.81 20.45
C PRO A 51 0.20 2.78 21.54
N ARG A 52 0.96 3.82 21.17
CA ARG A 52 1.56 4.79 22.08
C ARG A 52 0.87 6.16 22.07
N ALA A 53 -0.20 6.33 21.29
CA ALA A 53 -1.00 7.55 21.37
C ALA A 53 -1.61 7.69 22.78
N ALA A 54 -1.65 8.92 23.30
CA ALA A 54 -2.30 9.23 24.56
C ALA A 54 -3.83 9.25 24.38
N HIS A 55 -4.30 9.78 23.26
CA HIS A 55 -5.71 9.90 22.90
C HIS A 55 -5.85 10.01 21.38
N ILE A 56 -6.96 9.52 20.82
CA ILE A 56 -7.30 9.69 19.40
C ILE A 56 -8.73 10.14 19.25
N GLU A 57 -8.93 11.12 18.38
CA GLU A 57 -10.25 11.56 17.93
C GLU A 57 -10.42 11.34 16.43
N LEU A 58 -11.58 10.79 16.07
CA LEU A 58 -12.07 10.76 14.70
C LEU A 58 -12.65 12.13 14.33
N THR A 59 -12.18 12.70 13.22
CA THR A 59 -12.60 14.02 12.74
C THR A 59 -12.85 13.99 11.23
N GLY A 60 -13.93 14.62 10.75
CA GLY A 60 -14.27 14.60 9.32
C GLY A 60 -15.51 15.41 9.00
N GLU A 61 -15.92 15.40 7.73
CA GLU A 61 -17.07 16.20 7.26
C GLU A 61 -18.37 15.85 8.01
N PHE A 62 -18.57 14.59 8.37
CA PHE A 62 -19.75 14.09 9.10
C PHE A 62 -19.91 14.65 10.52
N ASN A 63 -18.85 15.21 11.12
CA ASN A 63 -18.91 15.90 12.40
C ASN A 63 -18.43 17.36 12.31
N GLY A 64 -18.41 17.93 11.09
CA GLY A 64 -17.97 19.31 10.85
C GLY A 64 -16.50 19.55 11.23
N TRP A 65 -15.65 18.54 11.11
CA TRP A 65 -14.26 18.54 11.60
C TRP A 65 -14.13 18.72 13.12
N GLY A 66 -15.19 18.35 13.85
CA GLY A 66 -15.22 18.28 15.30
C GLY A 66 -14.43 17.11 15.87
N SER A 67 -14.68 16.80 17.14
CA SER A 67 -13.99 15.76 17.91
C SER A 67 -14.92 14.61 18.26
N GLN A 68 -14.55 13.39 17.92
CA GLN A 68 -15.17 12.19 18.45
C GLN A 68 -14.10 11.24 19.00
N ALA A 69 -14.09 11.02 20.31
CA ALA A 69 -13.15 10.11 20.96
C ALA A 69 -13.25 8.68 20.40
N MET A 70 -12.10 8.06 20.15
CA MET A 70 -11.98 6.65 19.80
C MET A 70 -11.59 5.83 21.04
N VAL A 71 -11.91 4.54 21.03
CA VAL A 71 -11.63 3.61 22.13
C VAL A 71 -10.43 2.74 21.78
N LYS A 72 -9.40 2.74 22.62
CA LYS A 72 -8.22 1.88 22.46
C LYS A 72 -8.48 0.48 22.99
N ASN A 73 -8.11 -0.52 22.21
CA ASN A 73 -7.88 -1.87 22.71
C ASN A 73 -6.44 -1.95 23.26
N GLU A 74 -6.30 -2.00 24.59
CA GLU A 74 -4.99 -1.94 25.25
C GLU A 74 -4.07 -3.12 24.94
N THR A 75 -4.62 -4.26 24.52
CA THR A 75 -3.81 -5.44 24.15
C THR A 75 -3.18 -5.29 22.77
N THR A 76 -3.91 -4.68 21.83
CA THR A 76 -3.50 -4.63 20.40
C THR A 76 -2.99 -3.26 19.98
N GLY A 77 -3.28 -2.21 20.75
CA GLY A 77 -2.94 -0.83 20.42
C GLY A 77 -3.79 -0.23 19.30
N ILE A 78 -4.86 -0.91 18.89
CA ILE A 78 -5.79 -0.45 17.85
C ILE A 78 -6.89 0.39 18.50
N TRP A 79 -7.15 1.55 17.91
CA TRP A 79 -8.22 2.46 18.29
C TRP A 79 -9.41 2.27 17.37
N GLU A 80 -10.62 2.27 17.93
CA GLU A 80 -11.87 2.10 17.19
C GLU A 80 -12.85 3.25 17.45
N GLY A 81 -13.47 3.75 16.39
CA GLY A 81 -14.56 4.74 16.43
C GLY A 81 -15.69 4.34 15.48
N ARG A 82 -16.92 4.77 15.76
CA ARG A 82 -18.10 4.46 14.93
C ARG A 82 -18.93 5.68 14.62
N ILE A 83 -19.45 5.74 13.39
CA ILE A 83 -20.48 6.67 12.96
C ILE A 83 -21.74 5.86 12.66
N ASP A 84 -22.88 6.26 13.21
CA ASP A 84 -24.16 5.53 13.20
C ASP A 84 -25.10 5.94 12.04
N HIS A 85 -24.51 6.51 10.99
CA HIS A 85 -25.18 6.83 9.74
C HIS A 85 -24.19 6.68 8.57
N ASP A 86 -24.71 6.72 7.35
CA ASP A 86 -23.88 6.58 6.17
C ASP A 86 -23.03 7.83 5.93
N VAL A 87 -21.72 7.64 5.81
CA VAL A 87 -20.73 8.68 5.53
C VAL A 87 -19.85 8.33 4.33
N GLU A 88 -20.30 7.43 3.45
CA GLU A 88 -19.64 7.13 2.17
C GLU A 88 -19.29 8.44 1.44
N GLY A 89 -18.04 8.55 0.98
CA GLY A 89 -17.51 9.69 0.26
C GLY A 89 -17.04 10.85 1.14
N ALA A 90 -17.34 10.85 2.45
CA ALA A 90 -16.91 11.91 3.36
C ALA A 90 -15.38 11.93 3.55
N LEU A 91 -14.81 13.12 3.69
CA LEU A 91 -13.41 13.30 4.08
C LEU A 91 -13.24 13.14 5.60
N TYR A 92 -12.15 12.50 6.02
CA TYR A 92 -11.83 12.29 7.42
C TYR A 92 -10.31 12.21 7.67
N LYS A 93 -9.94 12.36 8.94
CA LYS A 93 -8.59 12.19 9.50
C LYS A 93 -8.66 11.66 10.92
N TYR A 94 -7.51 11.22 11.44
CA TYR A 94 -7.32 10.96 12.86
C TYR A 94 -6.57 12.13 13.49
N ARG A 95 -7.16 12.73 14.53
CA ARG A 95 -6.46 13.67 15.41
C ARG A 95 -5.80 12.87 16.53
N ILE A 96 -4.49 12.84 16.54
CA ILE A 96 -3.71 12.02 17.46
C ILE A 96 -3.01 12.94 18.47
N PHE A 97 -3.17 12.61 19.75
CA PHE A 97 -2.53 13.29 20.86
C PHE A 97 -1.38 12.44 21.37
N HIS A 98 -0.19 13.02 21.40
CA HIS A 98 1.01 12.39 21.90
C HIS A 98 1.12 12.57 23.42
N HIS A 99 1.95 11.75 24.08
CA HIS A 99 2.20 11.89 25.52
C HIS A 99 3.00 13.14 25.91
N ASP A 100 3.71 13.75 24.95
CA ASP A 100 4.47 15.00 25.14
C ASP A 100 3.59 16.27 25.04
N GLY A 101 2.28 16.10 24.81
CA GLY A 101 1.32 17.19 24.67
C GLY A 101 1.15 17.70 23.23
N ASN A 102 1.91 17.18 22.26
CA ASN A 102 1.73 17.51 20.86
C ASN A 102 0.46 16.87 20.28
N GLN A 103 -0.09 17.51 19.25
CA GLN A 103 -1.27 17.03 18.54
C GLN A 103 -1.03 17.15 17.03
N VAL A 104 -1.35 16.09 16.29
CA VAL A 104 -1.21 16.02 14.83
C VAL A 104 -2.49 15.55 14.16
N LEU A 105 -2.66 15.88 12.88
CA LEU A 105 -3.74 15.38 12.03
C LEU A 105 -3.18 14.41 10.99
N LYS A 106 -3.45 13.12 11.18
CA LYS A 106 -2.99 12.03 10.32
C LYS A 106 -4.04 11.62 9.31
N ALA A 107 -3.59 11.36 8.09
CA ALA A 107 -4.36 10.57 7.14
C ALA A 107 -4.43 9.11 7.65
N ASP A 108 -5.47 8.39 7.25
CA ASP A 108 -5.62 6.97 7.57
C ASP A 108 -4.58 6.13 6.79
N PRO A 109 -3.68 5.39 7.48
CA PRO A 109 -2.71 4.52 6.82
C PRO A 109 -3.35 3.48 5.88
N PHE A 110 -4.59 3.09 6.15
CA PHE A 110 -5.37 2.10 5.40
C PHE A 110 -6.50 2.74 4.57
N ALA A 111 -6.41 4.04 4.25
CA ALA A 111 -7.37 4.71 3.39
C ALA A 111 -7.44 4.07 1.98
N PHE A 112 -8.65 3.69 1.54
CA PHE A 112 -8.86 3.20 0.17
C PHE A 112 -8.97 4.32 -0.88
N ALA A 113 -9.16 5.56 -0.42
CA ALA A 113 -9.17 6.74 -1.27
C ALA A 113 -8.69 7.97 -0.49
N SER A 114 -8.17 8.94 -1.23
CA SER A 114 -7.62 10.18 -0.68
C SER A 114 -8.21 11.39 -1.38
N GLU A 115 -8.10 12.53 -0.72
CA GLU A 115 -8.32 13.84 -1.32
C GLU A 115 -7.24 14.12 -2.39
N VAL A 116 -7.62 14.83 -3.46
CA VAL A 116 -6.65 15.24 -4.49
C VAL A 116 -5.68 16.24 -3.89
N ARG A 117 -4.37 16.00 -4.06
CA ARG A 117 -3.33 16.91 -3.59
C ARG A 117 -3.57 18.36 -4.08
N PRO A 118 -3.32 19.39 -3.24
CA PRO A 118 -2.59 19.34 -1.96
C PRO A 118 -3.47 18.95 -0.76
N GLY A 119 -4.71 18.54 -0.99
CA GLY A 119 -5.55 17.90 0.02
C GLY A 119 -4.86 16.68 0.64
N THR A 120 -5.13 16.41 1.91
CA THR A 120 -4.45 15.37 2.70
C THR A 120 -5.41 14.51 3.51
N ALA A 121 -6.71 14.73 3.37
CA ALA A 121 -7.70 13.91 4.06
C ALA A 121 -7.86 12.55 3.37
N SER A 122 -8.17 11.53 4.16
CA SER A 122 -8.65 10.25 3.66
C SER A 122 -10.12 10.38 3.29
N ARG A 123 -10.59 9.59 2.33
CA ARG A 123 -11.99 9.55 1.93
C ARG A 123 -12.60 8.21 2.32
N VAL A 124 -13.75 8.25 2.98
CA VAL A 124 -14.54 7.06 3.28
C VAL A 124 -15.00 6.44 1.98
N VAL A 125 -14.57 5.21 1.69
CA VAL A 125 -14.99 4.45 0.53
C VAL A 125 -15.12 2.99 0.95
N GLU A 126 -16.24 2.39 0.59
CA GLU A 126 -16.46 0.97 0.86
C GLU A 126 -15.63 0.13 -0.13
N LEU A 127 -14.94 -0.89 0.38
CA LEU A 127 -14.30 -1.90 -0.45
C LEU A 127 -15.38 -2.80 -1.07
N LYS A 128 -15.92 -2.38 -2.22
CA LYS A 128 -16.99 -3.08 -2.96
C LYS A 128 -16.42 -4.08 -3.96
N ASP A 129 -17.23 -5.10 -4.27
CA ASP A 129 -16.96 -6.02 -5.36
C ASP A 129 -16.96 -5.29 -6.71
N PHE A 130 -15.91 -5.47 -7.49
CA PHE A 130 -15.82 -5.01 -8.88
C PHE A 130 -16.15 -6.15 -9.86
N LYS A 131 -16.89 -5.83 -10.94
CA LYS A 131 -17.30 -6.81 -11.95
C LYS A 131 -16.22 -7.00 -13.02
N TRP A 132 -15.19 -7.77 -12.68
CA TRP A 132 -14.09 -8.14 -13.58
C TRP A 132 -14.54 -9.02 -14.76
N GLN A 133 -13.88 -8.85 -15.91
CA GLN A 133 -14.06 -9.66 -17.13
C GLN A 133 -12.78 -10.40 -17.55
N ASP A 134 -11.74 -10.35 -16.72
CA ASP A 134 -10.40 -10.89 -16.96
C ASP A 134 -10.19 -12.35 -16.51
N SER A 135 -11.24 -13.08 -16.15
CA SER A 135 -11.11 -14.47 -15.63
C SER A 135 -10.28 -15.41 -16.51
N LYS A 136 -10.29 -15.22 -17.84
CA LYS A 136 -9.46 -15.97 -18.79
C LYS A 136 -7.96 -15.61 -18.64
N TRP A 137 -7.65 -14.34 -18.41
CA TRP A 137 -6.29 -13.85 -18.15
C TRP A 137 -5.74 -14.44 -16.86
N LEU A 138 -6.47 -14.31 -15.74
CA LEU A 138 -6.01 -14.83 -14.45
C LEU A 138 -5.78 -16.35 -14.45
N ARG A 139 -6.67 -17.11 -15.11
CA ARG A 139 -6.46 -18.55 -15.29
C ARG A 139 -5.19 -18.86 -16.09
N ARG A 140 -4.90 -18.06 -17.12
CA ARG A 140 -3.69 -18.19 -17.93
C ARG A 140 -2.44 -17.83 -17.11
N ARG A 141 -2.45 -16.71 -16.39
CA ARG A 141 -1.35 -16.27 -15.51
C ARG A 141 -0.96 -17.37 -14.53
N ARG A 142 -1.94 -17.97 -13.86
CA ARG A 142 -1.72 -19.06 -12.89
C ARG A 142 -1.11 -20.33 -13.52
N ALA A 143 -1.41 -20.59 -14.79
CA ALA A 143 -0.98 -21.82 -15.47
C ALA A 143 0.38 -21.69 -16.18
N ILE A 144 0.86 -20.46 -16.40
CA ILE A 144 2.06 -20.19 -17.18
C ILE A 144 3.24 -19.89 -16.25
N ASN A 145 4.42 -20.38 -16.62
CA ASN A 145 5.67 -19.97 -16.00
C ASN A 145 6.15 -18.66 -16.66
N PRO A 146 6.10 -17.50 -15.98
CA PRO A 146 6.45 -16.23 -16.59
C PRO A 146 7.92 -16.15 -17.04
N TYR A 147 8.83 -16.88 -16.39
CA TYR A 147 10.26 -16.94 -16.72
C TYR A 147 10.58 -17.67 -18.04
N LYS A 148 9.58 -18.33 -18.65
CA LYS A 148 9.72 -19.03 -19.94
C LYS A 148 8.90 -18.38 -21.05
N ASN A 149 8.38 -17.18 -20.82
CA ASN A 149 7.50 -16.47 -21.75
C ASN A 149 8.10 -15.10 -22.11
N PRO A 150 7.77 -14.56 -23.30
CA PRO A 150 8.29 -13.28 -23.73
C PRO A 150 7.82 -12.16 -22.80
N MET A 151 8.78 -11.37 -22.32
CA MET A 151 8.54 -10.22 -21.48
C MET A 151 9.17 -9.00 -22.15
N SER A 152 8.32 -8.08 -22.59
CA SER A 152 8.72 -6.77 -23.09
C SER A 152 7.81 -5.74 -22.43
N ILE A 153 8.42 -4.86 -21.65
CA ILE A 153 7.74 -3.96 -20.72
C ILE A 153 7.77 -2.55 -21.31
N TYR A 154 6.62 -1.89 -21.32
CA TYR A 154 6.50 -0.46 -21.56
C TYR A 154 6.33 0.25 -20.21
N GLU A 155 7.43 0.79 -19.68
CA GLU A 155 7.41 1.57 -18.45
C GLU A 155 6.76 2.95 -18.70
N VAL A 156 5.88 3.39 -17.80
CA VAL A 156 5.11 4.61 -17.97
C VAL A 156 4.84 5.34 -16.65
N HIS A 157 5.06 6.66 -16.68
CA HIS A 157 4.51 7.58 -15.69
C HIS A 157 3.17 8.14 -16.19
N PHE A 158 2.06 7.75 -15.55
CA PHE A 158 0.71 8.19 -15.95
C PHE A 158 0.56 9.72 -15.97
N GLY A 159 1.23 10.41 -15.05
CA GLY A 159 1.17 11.86 -14.93
C GLY A 159 1.90 12.63 -16.04
N SER A 160 2.69 11.99 -16.89
CA SER A 160 3.49 12.67 -17.93
C SER A 160 3.50 11.97 -19.28
N TRP A 161 2.95 10.75 -19.41
CA TRP A 161 2.80 10.08 -20.71
C TRP A 161 2.03 10.94 -21.72
N MET A 162 0.91 11.52 -21.28
CA MET A 162 0.15 12.47 -22.08
C MET A 162 -0.58 13.46 -21.16
N ARG A 163 -0.69 14.71 -21.60
CA ARG A 163 -1.44 15.79 -20.94
C ARG A 163 -2.50 16.35 -21.87
N HIS A 164 -3.62 16.75 -21.29
CA HIS A 164 -4.61 17.52 -22.04
C HIS A 164 -4.01 18.88 -22.43
N PRO A 165 -4.46 19.53 -23.53
CA PRO A 165 -3.95 20.84 -23.93
C PRO A 165 -4.08 21.93 -22.85
N ASP A 166 -5.01 21.75 -21.91
CA ASP A 166 -5.22 22.63 -20.75
C ASP A 166 -4.32 22.29 -19.54
N GLY A 167 -3.41 21.33 -19.68
CA GLY A 167 -2.48 20.89 -18.64
C GLY A 167 -3.04 19.85 -17.66
N ARG A 168 -4.34 19.51 -17.73
CA ARG A 168 -4.91 18.48 -16.86
C ARG A 168 -4.29 17.11 -17.13
N PHE A 169 -4.25 16.31 -16.08
CA PHE A 169 -3.95 14.89 -16.18
C PHE A 169 -5.01 14.15 -16.99
N TYR A 170 -4.57 13.10 -17.68
CA TYR A 170 -5.49 12.09 -18.16
C TYR A 170 -6.02 11.27 -16.98
N THR A 171 -7.30 10.96 -17.01
CA THR A 171 -7.90 10.03 -16.05
C THR A 171 -7.53 8.59 -16.35
N TYR A 172 -7.69 7.67 -15.40
CA TYR A 172 -7.50 6.23 -15.62
C TYR A 172 -8.34 5.70 -16.79
N THR A 173 -9.58 6.19 -16.93
CA THR A 173 -10.47 5.84 -18.05
C THR A 173 -9.94 6.37 -19.39
N GLU A 174 -9.41 7.59 -19.44
CA GLU A 174 -8.83 8.10 -20.69
C GLU A 174 -7.49 7.42 -21.04
N LEU A 175 -6.69 7.06 -20.02
CA LEU A 175 -5.49 6.24 -20.20
C LEU A 175 -5.87 4.85 -20.73
N LYS A 176 -6.92 4.24 -20.20
CA LYS A 176 -7.45 2.95 -20.69
C LYS A 176 -7.73 3.01 -22.19
N ASP A 177 -8.40 4.07 -22.63
CA ASP A 177 -8.83 4.21 -24.03
C ASP A 177 -7.70 4.60 -24.99
N ARG A 178 -6.56 5.13 -24.49
CA ARG A 178 -5.45 5.60 -25.33
C ARG A 178 -4.16 4.82 -25.18
N LEU A 179 -3.71 4.60 -23.95
CA LEU A 179 -2.45 3.92 -23.66
C LEU A 179 -2.53 2.44 -24.01
N ILE A 180 -3.61 1.74 -23.66
CA ILE A 180 -3.73 0.29 -23.91
C ILE A 180 -3.70 -0.04 -25.40
N PRO A 181 -4.48 0.63 -26.28
CA PRO A 181 -4.38 0.40 -27.73
C PRO A 181 -2.98 0.73 -28.28
N TYR A 182 -2.34 1.80 -27.80
CA TYR A 182 -0.99 2.17 -28.20
C TYR A 182 0.03 1.08 -27.84
N VAL A 183 0.06 0.64 -26.58
CA VAL A 183 0.98 -0.42 -26.12
C VAL A 183 0.75 -1.72 -26.89
N LYS A 184 -0.51 -2.05 -27.17
CA LYS A 184 -0.89 -3.22 -27.96
C LYS A 184 -0.38 -3.14 -29.40
N ASP A 185 -0.55 -2.00 -30.06
CA ASP A 185 -0.09 -1.77 -31.43
C ASP A 185 1.45 -1.86 -31.52
N MET A 186 2.14 -1.33 -30.51
CA MET A 186 3.60 -1.41 -30.38
C MET A 186 4.12 -2.82 -30.06
N GLY A 187 3.26 -3.75 -29.64
CA GLY A 187 3.60 -5.16 -29.44
C GLY A 187 4.25 -5.51 -28.09
N TYR A 188 4.17 -4.63 -27.09
CA TYR A 188 4.64 -4.94 -25.73
C TYR A 188 3.73 -5.97 -25.05
N THR A 189 4.27 -6.71 -24.09
CA THR A 189 3.51 -7.72 -23.33
C THR A 189 3.03 -7.22 -21.97
N HIS A 190 3.70 -6.22 -21.40
CA HIS A 190 3.34 -5.63 -20.12
C HIS A 190 3.46 -4.10 -20.13
N ILE A 191 2.68 -3.46 -19.26
CA ILE A 191 2.87 -2.07 -18.86
C ILE A 191 3.42 -2.10 -17.43
N GLU A 192 4.55 -1.43 -17.19
CA GLU A 192 5.04 -1.15 -15.85
C GLU A 192 4.69 0.29 -15.49
N ILE A 193 3.90 0.47 -14.44
CA ILE A 193 3.41 1.77 -14.04
C ILE A 193 4.23 2.22 -12.85
N MET A 194 4.87 3.39 -12.98
CA MET A 194 5.50 4.09 -11.85
C MET A 194 4.51 4.26 -10.69
N PRO A 195 4.96 4.45 -9.42
CA PRO A 195 4.09 4.25 -8.26
C PRO A 195 2.77 5.02 -8.33
N ILE A 196 1.67 4.26 -8.19
CA ILE A 196 0.32 4.83 -8.23
C ILE A 196 -0.26 5.05 -6.83
N MET A 197 0.41 4.63 -5.77
CA MET A 197 -0.02 4.91 -4.39
C MET A 197 -0.10 6.43 -4.18
N GLU A 198 -1.01 6.89 -3.33
CA GLU A 198 -1.20 8.33 -3.12
C GLU A 198 0.08 8.97 -2.55
N HIS A 199 0.52 10.04 -3.18
CA HIS A 199 1.76 10.76 -2.88
C HIS A 199 1.52 12.28 -2.98
N PRO A 200 2.19 13.11 -2.16
CA PRO A 200 1.89 14.54 -2.08
C PRO A 200 2.58 15.36 -3.20
N ASN A 201 3.73 14.90 -3.70
CA ASN A 201 4.55 15.66 -4.64
C ASN A 201 4.68 14.96 -6.00
N ASP A 202 4.29 15.63 -7.09
CA ASP A 202 4.43 15.10 -8.46
C ASP A 202 5.88 14.86 -8.87
N GLU A 203 6.81 15.68 -8.38
CA GLU A 203 8.24 15.60 -8.75
C GLU A 203 8.93 14.38 -8.13
N SER A 204 8.30 13.73 -7.15
CA SER A 204 8.75 12.43 -6.63
C SER A 204 8.48 11.27 -7.59
N TRP A 205 7.71 11.51 -8.66
CA TRP A 205 7.21 10.50 -9.60
C TRP A 205 6.44 9.34 -8.95
N GLY A 206 5.99 9.53 -7.71
CA GLY A 206 5.27 8.55 -6.92
C GLY A 206 6.11 7.84 -5.84
N TYR A 207 7.44 7.93 -5.87
CA TYR A 207 8.31 7.21 -4.93
C TYR A 207 8.29 7.77 -3.49
N GLN A 208 7.64 8.90 -3.25
CA GLN A 208 7.46 9.45 -1.89
C GLN A 208 6.00 9.29 -1.45
N VAL A 209 5.64 8.05 -1.08
CA VAL A 209 4.26 7.64 -0.80
C VAL A 209 3.76 8.15 0.57
N THR A 210 2.48 8.52 0.61
CA THR A 210 1.72 8.83 1.84
C THR A 210 0.50 7.92 2.06
N GLY A 211 -0.19 7.51 1.00
CA GLY A 211 -1.41 6.70 1.06
C GLY A 211 -1.20 5.37 0.36
N TYR A 212 -0.75 4.38 1.11
CA TYR A 212 -0.35 3.08 0.55
C TYR A 212 -1.53 2.32 -0.07
N PHE A 213 -2.72 2.39 0.53
CA PHE A 213 -3.92 1.63 0.11
C PHE A 213 -4.85 2.41 -0.84
N SER A 214 -4.42 3.57 -1.33
CA SER A 214 -5.19 4.39 -2.26
C SER A 214 -4.43 4.59 -3.57
N PRO A 215 -4.96 4.13 -4.72
CA PRO A 215 -4.55 4.65 -6.01
C PRO A 215 -4.73 6.16 -6.03
N THR A 216 -3.74 6.90 -6.55
CA THR A 216 -3.71 8.36 -6.49
C THR A 216 -4.96 8.96 -7.14
N SER A 217 -5.60 9.84 -6.39
CA SER A 217 -6.83 10.51 -6.78
C SER A 217 -6.66 11.47 -7.96
N ARG A 218 -5.42 11.78 -8.36
CA ARG A 218 -5.07 12.62 -9.53
C ARG A 218 -5.74 12.16 -10.82
N PHE A 219 -5.88 10.84 -11.00
CA PHE A 219 -6.36 10.24 -12.25
C PHE A 219 -7.80 9.72 -12.14
N GLY A 220 -8.46 9.89 -10.99
CA GLY A 220 -9.83 9.44 -10.77
C GLY A 220 -9.95 8.45 -9.62
N THR A 221 -10.95 7.56 -9.68
CA THR A 221 -11.27 6.63 -8.59
C THR A 221 -10.52 5.31 -8.73
N ALA A 222 -10.46 4.55 -7.63
CA ALA A 222 -9.97 3.17 -7.62
C ALA A 222 -10.70 2.28 -8.65
N ASP A 223 -12.02 2.44 -8.82
CA ASP A 223 -12.77 1.69 -9.84
C ASP A 223 -12.34 2.02 -11.27
N MET A 224 -12.02 3.28 -11.56
CA MET A 224 -11.48 3.64 -12.88
C MET A 224 -10.09 3.00 -13.11
N PHE A 225 -9.29 2.82 -12.05
CA PHE A 225 -8.05 2.05 -12.15
C PHE A 225 -8.31 0.55 -12.35
N ARG A 226 -9.32 -0.04 -11.68
CA ARG A 226 -9.76 -1.43 -11.96
C ARG A 226 -10.20 -1.61 -13.42
N GLU A 227 -10.95 -0.65 -13.97
CA GLU A 227 -11.33 -0.67 -15.39
C GLU A 227 -10.12 -0.64 -16.33
N PHE A 228 -9.07 0.14 -15.99
CA PHE A 228 -7.83 0.18 -16.75
C PHE A 228 -7.16 -1.21 -16.78
N VAL A 229 -7.00 -1.83 -15.60
CA VAL A 229 -6.38 -3.16 -15.49
C VAL A 229 -7.22 -4.24 -16.20
N ASP A 230 -8.54 -4.23 -16.02
CA ASP A 230 -9.44 -5.19 -16.67
C ASP A 230 -9.35 -5.10 -18.21
N ALA A 231 -9.30 -3.88 -18.74
CA ALA A 231 -9.14 -3.65 -20.17
C ALA A 231 -7.75 -4.09 -20.68
N ALA A 232 -6.68 -3.90 -19.90
CA ALA A 232 -5.36 -4.36 -20.26
C ALA A 232 -5.32 -5.89 -20.35
N HIS A 233 -5.90 -6.58 -19.36
CA HIS A 233 -6.02 -8.04 -19.36
C HIS A 233 -6.85 -8.57 -20.54
N GLN A 234 -7.97 -7.92 -20.85
CA GLN A 234 -8.78 -8.24 -22.04
C GLN A 234 -8.00 -8.00 -23.35
N ALA A 235 -7.13 -7.00 -23.37
CA ALA A 235 -6.24 -6.70 -24.48
C ALA A 235 -5.05 -7.67 -24.60
N GLY A 236 -4.78 -8.47 -23.56
CA GLY A 236 -3.67 -9.42 -23.48
C GLY A 236 -2.36 -8.82 -22.96
N ILE A 237 -2.45 -7.72 -22.21
CA ILE A 237 -1.33 -6.97 -21.65
C ILE A 237 -1.34 -7.14 -20.13
N GLY A 238 -0.19 -7.49 -19.55
CA GLY A 238 -0.04 -7.58 -18.11
C GLY A 238 0.30 -6.24 -17.46
N ILE A 239 -0.05 -6.07 -16.19
CA ILE A 239 0.20 -4.84 -15.42
C ILE A 239 1.21 -5.10 -14.30
N ILE A 240 2.33 -4.38 -14.31
CA ILE A 240 3.32 -4.36 -13.23
C ILE A 240 3.20 -2.99 -12.55
N LEU A 241 3.25 -2.96 -11.23
CA LEU A 241 3.33 -1.71 -10.46
C LEU A 241 4.69 -1.58 -9.82
N ASP A 242 5.27 -0.39 -9.94
CA ASP A 242 6.31 0.01 -9.00
C ASP A 242 5.70 0.13 -7.61
N TRP A 243 6.28 -0.61 -6.67
CA TRP A 243 5.88 -0.71 -5.29
C TRP A 243 7.01 -0.22 -4.40
N VAL A 244 6.68 0.61 -3.42
CA VAL A 244 7.66 1.39 -2.64
C VAL A 244 7.66 0.97 -1.17
N PRO A 245 8.17 -0.23 -0.81
CA PRO A 245 8.26 -0.66 0.58
C PRO A 245 9.54 -0.21 1.28
N SER A 246 10.47 0.43 0.54
CA SER A 246 11.79 0.79 1.04
C SER A 246 11.75 2.02 1.93
N HIS A 247 10.93 3.02 1.60
CA HIS A 247 10.84 4.27 2.34
C HIS A 247 9.48 4.97 2.14
N TYR A 248 9.22 6.00 2.93
CA TYR A 248 8.05 6.89 2.82
C TYR A 248 8.43 8.34 3.13
N VAL A 249 7.56 9.27 2.69
CA VAL A 249 7.81 10.70 2.85
C VAL A 249 7.70 11.16 4.31
N THR A 250 8.35 12.27 4.65
CA THR A 250 8.40 12.82 6.01
C THR A 250 7.27 13.76 6.38
N ASP A 251 6.32 13.99 5.46
CA ASP A 251 5.15 14.84 5.67
C ASP A 251 4.33 14.45 6.92
N GLU A 252 3.86 15.47 7.65
CA GLU A 252 3.19 15.28 8.94
C GLU A 252 1.90 14.45 8.83
N GLN A 253 1.13 14.56 7.75
CA GLN A 253 -0.09 13.76 7.56
C GLN A 253 0.18 12.25 7.41
N GLY A 254 1.41 11.88 7.02
CA GLY A 254 1.81 10.51 6.70
C GLY A 254 2.24 9.69 7.91
N LEU A 255 3.06 8.66 7.67
CA LEU A 255 3.38 7.64 8.69
C LEU A 255 4.43 8.04 9.72
N ARG A 256 5.19 9.12 9.47
CA ARG A 256 6.30 9.52 10.34
C ARG A 256 5.80 9.88 11.74
N TYR A 257 6.45 9.35 12.77
CA TYR A 257 6.19 9.66 14.17
C TYR A 257 4.69 9.58 14.52
N PHE A 258 4.04 8.53 14.03
CA PHE A 258 2.58 8.48 13.85
C PHE A 258 1.81 8.72 15.15
N ASP A 259 2.26 8.10 16.23
CA ASP A 259 1.61 8.12 17.55
C ASP A 259 2.44 8.81 18.64
N GLY A 260 3.40 9.65 18.23
CA GLY A 260 4.35 10.30 19.14
C GLY A 260 5.55 9.42 19.48
N THR A 261 5.74 8.32 18.76
CA THR A 261 6.94 7.48 18.83
C THR A 261 7.38 7.06 17.43
N ALA A 262 8.53 6.41 17.32
CA ALA A 262 8.93 5.73 16.09
C ALA A 262 7.98 4.55 15.83
N THR A 263 6.82 4.80 15.22
CA THR A 263 5.73 3.82 15.06
C THR A 263 6.01 2.89 13.89
N TYR A 264 6.20 3.46 12.68
CA TYR A 264 6.46 2.71 11.45
C TYR A 264 7.96 2.64 11.12
N GLU A 265 8.69 3.69 11.47
CA GLU A 265 10.14 3.79 11.35
C GLU A 265 10.87 3.14 12.51
N HIS A 266 12.18 2.93 12.34
CA HIS A 266 13.04 2.43 13.41
C HIS A 266 13.32 3.54 14.44
N MET A 267 13.60 3.17 15.69
CA MET A 267 13.90 4.14 16.75
C MET A 267 15.32 4.72 16.66
N ASP A 268 16.26 3.96 16.09
CA ASP A 268 17.58 4.46 15.68
C ASP A 268 17.45 5.28 14.39
N TYR A 269 17.78 6.58 14.49
CA TYR A 269 17.80 7.52 13.37
C TYR A 269 18.67 7.04 12.20
N ASN A 270 19.76 6.32 12.49
CA ASN A 270 20.65 5.85 11.44
C ASN A 270 20.02 4.76 10.56
N LYS A 271 19.15 3.92 11.13
CA LYS A 271 18.33 3.00 10.34
C LYS A 271 17.08 3.66 9.76
N ALA A 272 16.52 4.65 10.47
CA ALA A 272 15.23 5.21 10.14
C ALA A 272 15.24 6.28 9.05
N PHE A 273 16.33 7.04 8.88
CA PHE A 273 16.31 8.23 8.04
C PHE A 273 17.29 8.14 6.87
N ASN A 274 16.81 8.39 5.65
CA ASN A 274 17.63 8.54 4.47
C ASN A 274 17.95 10.02 4.26
N GLU A 275 19.20 10.43 4.54
CA GLU A 275 19.61 11.83 4.40
C GLU A 275 19.65 12.30 2.95
N GLY A 276 20.03 11.41 2.02
CA GLY A 276 20.11 11.74 0.60
C GLY A 276 18.76 12.05 -0.02
N TRP A 277 17.69 11.42 0.48
CA TRP A 277 16.34 11.57 -0.06
C TRP A 277 15.40 12.40 0.83
N GLY A 278 15.76 12.61 2.10
CA GLY A 278 14.89 13.28 3.07
C GLY A 278 13.66 12.45 3.45
N THR A 279 13.78 11.12 3.47
CA THR A 279 12.66 10.17 3.67
C THR A 279 12.91 9.25 4.86
N MET A 280 11.84 8.60 5.34
CA MET A 280 11.90 7.60 6.42
C MET A 280 11.93 6.18 5.84
N HIS A 281 12.72 5.29 6.42
CA HIS A 281 12.68 3.85 6.18
C HIS A 281 11.72 3.16 7.16
N PHE A 282 11.09 2.08 6.70
CA PHE A 282 10.29 1.21 7.55
C PHE A 282 11.16 0.38 8.50
N ASP A 283 10.63 0.10 9.68
CA ASP A 283 11.22 -0.85 10.63
C ASP A 283 10.73 -2.27 10.34
N PHE A 284 11.53 -3.02 9.59
CA PHE A 284 11.19 -4.41 9.24
C PHE A 284 11.25 -5.37 10.43
N SER A 285 11.80 -4.96 11.58
CA SER A 285 11.77 -5.78 12.81
C SER A 285 10.37 -5.82 13.44
N LYS A 286 9.50 -4.86 13.13
CA LYS A 286 8.15 -4.77 13.69
C LYS A 286 7.16 -5.60 12.91
N HIS A 287 6.50 -6.51 13.61
CA HIS A 287 5.48 -7.38 13.06
C HIS A 287 4.31 -6.62 12.40
N GLU A 288 3.80 -5.56 13.03
CA GLU A 288 2.72 -4.74 12.50
C GLU A 288 3.12 -4.02 11.19
N VAL A 289 4.38 -3.59 11.09
CA VAL A 289 4.91 -2.96 9.88
C VAL A 289 5.03 -4.00 8.76
N GLN A 290 5.48 -5.22 9.06
CA GLN A 290 5.44 -6.33 8.10
C GLN A 290 3.99 -6.63 7.66
N SER A 291 3.04 -6.72 8.59
CA SER A 291 1.62 -6.92 8.27
C SER A 291 1.09 -5.81 7.36
N PHE A 292 1.43 -4.55 7.64
CA PHE A 292 1.05 -3.39 6.83
C PHE A 292 1.58 -3.51 5.39
N LEU A 293 2.88 -3.74 5.22
CA LEU A 293 3.51 -3.79 3.90
C LEU A 293 3.08 -5.02 3.10
N ILE A 294 3.02 -6.20 3.72
CA ILE A 294 2.55 -7.42 3.03
C ILE A 294 1.07 -7.26 2.66
N SER A 295 0.25 -6.68 3.55
CA SER A 295 -1.14 -6.35 3.23
C SER A 295 -1.25 -5.39 2.05
N ASN A 296 -0.32 -4.46 1.91
CA ASN A 296 -0.33 -3.51 0.80
C ASN A 296 -0.02 -4.17 -0.54
N ALA A 297 1.02 -5.01 -0.60
CA ALA A 297 1.29 -5.82 -1.79
C ALA A 297 0.10 -6.73 -2.14
N TYR A 298 -0.46 -7.42 -1.14
CA TYR A 298 -1.63 -8.28 -1.31
C TYR A 298 -2.83 -7.48 -1.81
N TYR A 299 -3.04 -6.27 -1.32
CA TYR A 299 -4.15 -5.39 -1.71
C TYR A 299 -4.11 -5.06 -3.20
N TYR A 300 -2.97 -4.61 -3.74
CA TYR A 300 -2.89 -4.31 -5.18
C TYR A 300 -3.08 -5.55 -6.05
N ILE A 301 -2.51 -6.70 -5.65
CA ILE A 301 -2.65 -7.94 -6.42
C ILE A 301 -4.08 -8.49 -6.35
N ASN A 302 -4.72 -8.44 -5.18
CA ASN A 302 -6.06 -9.01 -4.97
C ASN A 302 -7.20 -8.09 -5.43
N GLU A 303 -7.13 -6.81 -5.10
CA GLU A 303 -8.24 -5.87 -5.32
C GLU A 303 -8.15 -5.14 -6.67
N PHE A 304 -6.97 -5.17 -7.31
CA PHE A 304 -6.74 -4.56 -8.63
C PHE A 304 -6.16 -5.52 -9.67
N HIS A 305 -5.94 -6.79 -9.30
CA HIS A 305 -5.50 -7.86 -10.19
C HIS A 305 -4.14 -7.67 -10.85
N VAL A 306 -3.28 -6.77 -10.36
CA VAL A 306 -1.96 -6.54 -10.97
C VAL A 306 -1.13 -7.83 -11.05
N ASP A 307 -0.32 -7.94 -12.09
CA ASP A 307 0.42 -9.14 -12.45
C ASP A 307 1.86 -9.14 -11.92
N GLY A 308 2.34 -8.02 -11.41
CA GLY A 308 3.65 -7.94 -10.79
C GLY A 308 3.85 -6.70 -9.94
N LEU A 309 4.83 -6.78 -9.05
CA LEU A 309 5.35 -5.66 -8.27
C LEU A 309 6.85 -5.53 -8.52
N ARG A 310 7.31 -4.32 -8.83
CA ARG A 310 8.72 -3.98 -8.97
C ARG A 310 9.15 -3.12 -7.79
N LEU A 311 10.18 -3.55 -7.07
CA LEU A 311 10.76 -2.84 -5.94
C LEU A 311 11.96 -2.03 -6.44
N ASP A 312 11.92 -0.72 -6.26
CA ASP A 312 13.04 0.18 -6.54
C ASP A 312 13.97 0.27 -5.33
N ALA A 313 15.26 0.46 -5.60
CA ALA A 313 16.31 0.70 -4.62
C ALA A 313 16.36 -0.34 -3.50
N VAL A 314 16.32 -1.64 -3.83
CA VAL A 314 16.39 -2.73 -2.84
C VAL A 314 17.69 -2.65 -2.03
N SER A 315 18.78 -2.16 -2.63
CA SER A 315 20.04 -1.88 -1.93
C SER A 315 19.84 -0.97 -0.72
N SER A 316 18.92 0.01 -0.79
CA SER A 316 18.62 0.90 0.35
C SER A 316 17.91 0.20 1.51
N MET A 317 17.34 -0.97 1.26
CA MET A 317 16.71 -1.79 2.29
C MET A 317 17.72 -2.73 2.96
N ILE A 318 18.60 -3.35 2.17
CA ILE A 318 19.41 -4.49 2.63
C ILE A 318 20.79 -4.10 3.17
N TYR A 319 21.20 -2.83 3.04
CA TYR A 319 22.47 -2.33 3.56
C TYR A 319 22.26 -1.22 4.60
N LEU A 320 22.81 -1.44 5.79
CA LEU A 320 22.81 -0.49 6.92
C LEU A 320 23.67 0.75 6.64
N ASP A 321 24.63 0.65 5.72
CA ASP A 321 25.54 1.70 5.30
C ASP A 321 25.21 2.28 3.92
N TYR A 322 23.98 2.06 3.44
CA TYR A 322 23.53 2.58 2.16
C TYR A 322 23.85 4.08 2.01
N ALA A 323 24.33 4.47 0.82
CA ALA A 323 24.83 5.80 0.52
C ALA A 323 26.04 6.26 1.37
N GLY A 324 26.82 5.32 1.93
CA GLY A 324 28.05 5.61 2.67
C GLY A 324 27.81 6.09 4.10
N LYS A 325 26.66 5.75 4.67
CA LYS A 325 26.26 6.16 6.02
C LYS A 325 27.07 5.43 7.09
N GLU A 326 27.32 6.09 8.21
CA GLU A 326 27.82 5.40 9.41
C GLU A 326 26.79 4.39 9.90
N TYR A 327 27.24 3.17 10.21
CA TYR A 327 26.37 2.08 10.63
C TYR A 327 26.95 1.32 11.82
N ILE A 328 26.05 0.65 12.55
CA ILE A 328 26.42 -0.35 13.55
C ILE A 328 26.32 -1.72 12.87
N PRO A 329 27.38 -2.55 12.89
CA PRO A 329 27.32 -3.87 12.30
C PRO A 329 26.20 -4.72 12.86
N ASN A 330 25.65 -5.59 12.03
CA ASN A 330 24.68 -6.59 12.44
C ASN A 330 25.29 -7.65 13.38
N GLU A 331 24.48 -8.57 13.88
CA GLU A 331 24.93 -9.63 14.79
C GLU A 331 25.99 -10.57 14.18
N GLU A 332 26.13 -10.59 12.85
CA GLU A 332 27.14 -11.35 12.10
C GLU A 332 28.42 -10.52 11.83
N GLY A 333 28.46 -9.25 12.25
CA GLY A 333 29.58 -8.34 12.05
C GLY A 333 29.61 -7.65 10.67
N GLY A 334 28.58 -7.82 9.85
CA GLY A 334 28.45 -7.22 8.51
C GLY A 334 27.60 -5.94 8.48
N ASN A 335 27.44 -5.36 7.29
CA ASN A 335 26.59 -4.19 7.03
C ASN A 335 25.20 -4.54 6.51
N THR A 336 24.84 -5.83 6.47
CA THR A 336 23.55 -6.27 5.95
C THR A 336 22.43 -6.02 6.96
N ASP A 337 21.31 -5.47 6.52
CA ASP A 337 20.08 -5.41 7.31
C ASP A 337 19.36 -6.78 7.26
N LEU A 338 19.51 -7.55 8.33
CA LEU A 338 19.01 -8.94 8.39
C LEU A 338 17.48 -8.97 8.47
N GLU A 339 16.88 -7.98 9.12
CA GLU A 339 15.44 -7.82 9.24
C GLU A 339 14.80 -7.50 7.89
N ALA A 340 15.41 -6.61 7.09
CA ALA A 340 14.99 -6.32 5.73
C ALA A 340 15.08 -7.55 4.83
N LEU A 341 16.18 -8.33 4.91
CA LEU A 341 16.30 -9.58 4.16
C LEU A 341 15.25 -10.63 4.58
N ALA A 342 14.99 -10.76 5.88
CA ALA A 342 13.96 -11.65 6.40
C ALA A 342 12.57 -11.24 5.89
N PHE A 343 12.28 -9.93 5.88
CA PHE A 343 11.06 -9.38 5.31
C PHE A 343 10.93 -9.68 3.81
N LEU A 344 11.97 -9.42 3.02
CA LEU A 344 11.98 -9.69 1.57
C LEU A 344 11.74 -11.18 1.27
N LYS A 345 12.34 -12.10 2.04
CA LYS A 345 12.06 -13.54 1.91
C LYS A 345 10.62 -13.89 2.26
N LYS A 346 10.09 -13.31 3.35
CA LYS A 346 8.72 -13.53 3.81
C LYS A 346 7.71 -13.07 2.77
N ILE A 347 7.81 -11.83 2.29
CA ILE A 347 6.85 -11.29 1.32
C ILE A 347 6.86 -12.05 -0.01
N ASN A 348 8.04 -12.38 -0.54
CA ASN A 348 8.15 -13.17 -1.77
C ASN A 348 7.49 -14.55 -1.60
N THR A 349 7.67 -15.19 -0.45
CA THR A 349 7.03 -16.47 -0.13
C THR A 349 5.51 -16.32 -0.06
N VAL A 350 5.01 -15.33 0.67
CA VAL A 350 3.57 -15.08 0.82
C VAL A 350 2.91 -14.80 -0.53
N ILE A 351 3.49 -13.91 -1.35
CA ILE A 351 2.92 -13.54 -2.65
C ILE A 351 2.98 -14.70 -3.64
N ARG A 352 4.10 -15.44 -3.71
CA ARG A 352 4.23 -16.61 -4.58
C ARG A 352 3.19 -17.68 -4.25
N ASP A 353 2.97 -17.94 -2.96
CA ASP A 353 2.05 -18.98 -2.51
C ASP A 353 0.58 -18.57 -2.72
N ALA A 354 0.24 -17.30 -2.46
CA ALA A 354 -1.11 -16.77 -2.64
C ALA A 354 -1.48 -16.54 -4.12
N PHE A 355 -0.52 -16.09 -4.93
CA PHE A 355 -0.76 -15.65 -6.31
C PHE A 355 0.25 -16.26 -7.30
N PRO A 356 0.16 -17.56 -7.60
CA PRO A 356 1.07 -18.18 -8.57
C PRO A 356 1.02 -17.46 -9.93
N GLY A 357 2.20 -17.15 -10.45
CA GLY A 357 2.38 -16.45 -11.73
C GLY A 357 2.46 -14.92 -11.62
N VAL A 358 2.30 -14.33 -10.43
CA VAL A 358 2.63 -12.92 -10.18
C VAL A 358 4.14 -12.74 -10.10
N LEU A 359 4.63 -11.65 -10.70
CA LEU A 359 6.05 -11.29 -10.73
C LEU A 359 6.44 -10.46 -9.50
N MET A 360 7.56 -10.79 -8.89
CA MET A 360 8.26 -9.92 -7.95
C MET A 360 9.59 -9.55 -8.59
N ILE A 361 9.80 -8.27 -8.86
CA ILE A 361 10.95 -7.73 -9.60
C ILE A 361 11.72 -6.83 -8.64
N ALA A 362 13.05 -6.89 -8.66
CA ALA A 362 13.91 -6.10 -7.79
C ALA A 362 14.92 -5.32 -8.64
N GLU A 363 15.09 -4.03 -8.34
CA GLU A 363 16.28 -3.27 -8.70
C GLU A 363 17.25 -3.29 -7.52
N GLU A 364 18.42 -3.90 -7.72
CA GLU A 364 19.49 -4.02 -6.73
C GLU A 364 20.81 -3.70 -7.42
N SER A 365 21.53 -2.72 -6.90
CA SER A 365 22.67 -2.07 -7.56
C SER A 365 24.04 -2.34 -6.90
N THR A 366 24.17 -3.34 -6.03
CA THR A 366 25.45 -3.65 -5.33
C THR A 366 25.93 -5.09 -5.53
N ALA A 367 25.42 -5.79 -6.54
CA ALA A 367 25.79 -7.17 -6.89
C ALA A 367 25.50 -8.18 -5.77
N TYR A 368 24.43 -7.99 -5.01
CA TYR A 368 23.99 -8.96 -4.01
C TYR A 368 23.69 -10.31 -4.68
N GLU A 369 24.34 -11.37 -4.20
CA GLU A 369 24.19 -12.71 -4.79
C GLU A 369 22.77 -13.26 -4.57
N LYS A 370 22.25 -14.02 -5.54
CA LYS A 370 21.00 -14.79 -5.41
C LYS A 370 19.75 -13.96 -5.11
N MET A 371 19.70 -12.70 -5.58
CA MET A 371 18.52 -11.83 -5.43
C MET A 371 17.23 -12.45 -5.97
N THR A 372 17.33 -13.32 -6.99
CA THR A 372 16.18 -13.95 -7.66
C THR A 372 15.95 -15.42 -7.28
N ASP A 373 16.68 -15.96 -6.31
CA ASP A 373 16.61 -17.40 -5.93
C ASP A 373 15.49 -17.74 -4.93
#